data_AF-A0A0K6GI31-F1
#
_entry.id   AF-A0A0K6GI31-F1
#
_cell.length_a   1.000
_cell.length_b   1.000
_cell.length_c   1.000
_cell.angle_alpha   90.00
_cell.angle_beta   90.00
_cell.angle_gamma   90.00
#
_symmetry.space_group_name_H-M   'P 1'
#
loop_
_entity.id
_entity.type
_entity.pdbx_description
1 polymer ?
#
loop_
_entity_poly.entity_id
_entity_poly.type
_entity_poly.pdbx_seq_one_letter_code
_entity_poly.pdbx_strand_id
1 'polypeptide(L)'
;MLPRSTRGWELATLEYAWGVKLGTLNLDTTQNIMWLSPDLRCWFDSGDWALLPPKSDLELIRDTSFNQLTWANKTKFTAVCRRSFRNYDFVHFIETTQPIVRPDTPKSVNYTMHLPPFQSLSPVSSHINPYFAICNVARKDEKHHPTLLGPGPGYATLTAEQLDRVRLCRTIYAIWMEQATAAAAAVKSLSASKSQSNRAGAHSSTSRRSNPERQAKRKRYDDQDNPGPTDTGRSPKRRGGATGSSLDDLSRTPEEFANEHGLDLFVNDFNSIEEPYWSKVQDWVTNLAYTDSSHDSRVEDG
;
A
#
# COMPACT_ATOMS: atom_id res chain seq x y z
N MET A 1 -1.81 -1.58 -0.36
CA MET A 1 -1.91 -2.72 0.55
C MET A 1 -0.86 -2.63 1.64
N LEU A 2 0.42 -2.83 1.32
CA LEU A 2 1.53 -2.59 2.23
C LEU A 2 1.93 -1.10 2.17
N PRO A 3 1.88 -0.35 3.28
CA PRO A 3 2.06 1.11 3.25
C PRO A 3 3.53 1.51 3.06
N ARG A 4 3.76 2.69 2.47
CA ARG A 4 5.11 3.28 2.35
C ARG A 4 5.79 3.53 3.69
N SER A 5 4.99 3.69 4.76
CA SER A 5 5.47 3.86 6.14
C SER A 5 5.92 2.55 6.80
N THR A 6 5.92 1.42 6.07
CA THR A 6 6.46 0.14 6.56
C THR A 6 7.89 0.33 7.06
N ARG A 7 8.18 -0.21 8.26
CA ARG A 7 9.49 -0.01 8.91
C ARG A 7 10.60 -0.64 8.07
N GLY A 8 11.76 0.00 8.01
CA GLY A 8 12.86 -0.47 7.16
C GLY A 8 13.33 -1.91 7.44
N TRP A 9 13.34 -2.34 8.71
CA TRP A 9 13.70 -3.72 9.07
C TRP A 9 12.63 -4.73 8.65
N GLU A 10 11.36 -4.33 8.72
CA GLU A 10 10.23 -5.15 8.28
C GLU A 10 10.28 -5.31 6.76
N LEU A 11 10.53 -4.21 6.03
CA LEU A 11 10.70 -4.24 4.57
C LEU A 11 11.89 -5.12 4.16
N ALA A 12 13.04 -5.00 4.83
CA ALA A 12 14.21 -5.84 4.58
C ALA A 12 13.92 -7.34 4.83
N THR A 13 13.11 -7.63 5.86
CA THR A 13 12.70 -9.00 6.18
C THR A 13 11.77 -9.55 5.10
N LEU A 14 10.81 -8.75 4.62
CA LEU A 14 9.93 -9.14 3.51
C LEU A 14 10.70 -9.31 2.21
N GLU A 15 11.63 -8.40 1.88
CA GLU A 15 12.52 -8.52 0.72
C GLU A 15 13.29 -9.84 0.76
N TYR A 16 13.89 -10.15 1.90
CA TYR A 16 14.55 -11.43 2.11
C TYR A 16 13.58 -12.58 1.92
N ALA A 17 12.45 -12.60 2.62
CA ALA A 17 11.47 -13.68 2.57
C ALA A 17 10.96 -13.94 1.15
N TRP A 18 10.74 -12.88 0.36
CA TRP A 18 10.16 -12.90 -0.98
C TRP A 18 11.19 -13.12 -2.10
N GLY A 19 12.44 -13.41 -1.75
CA GLY A 19 13.52 -13.64 -2.73
C GLY A 19 13.90 -12.41 -3.53
N VAL A 20 13.62 -11.21 -3.00
CA VAL A 20 13.90 -9.92 -3.64
C VAL A 20 15.22 -9.36 -3.09
N LYS A 21 16.00 -8.68 -3.94
CA LYS A 21 17.24 -8.05 -3.49
C LYS A 21 16.90 -6.94 -2.48
N LEU A 22 17.72 -6.82 -1.43
CA LEU A 22 17.56 -5.77 -0.43
C LEU A 22 17.52 -4.37 -1.07
N GLY A 23 16.56 -3.56 -0.65
CA GLY A 23 16.30 -2.20 -1.13
C GLY A 23 15.72 -2.12 -2.56
N THR A 24 15.16 -3.21 -3.08
CA THR A 24 14.60 -3.25 -4.44
C THR A 24 13.10 -3.55 -4.50
N LEU A 25 12.46 -3.87 -3.37
CA LEU A 25 11.01 -4.04 -3.33
C LEU A 25 10.32 -2.68 -3.48
N ASN A 26 9.72 -2.48 -4.65
CA ASN A 26 8.98 -1.27 -4.95
C ASN A 26 7.54 -1.36 -4.42
N LEU A 27 7.21 -0.55 -3.41
CA LEU A 27 5.85 -0.45 -2.87
C LEU A 27 4.92 0.42 -3.74
N ASP A 28 5.46 1.14 -4.72
CA ASP A 28 4.71 1.98 -5.66
C ASP A 28 4.32 1.27 -6.95
N THR A 29 4.32 -0.06 -6.89
CA THR A 29 3.81 -0.91 -7.96
C THR A 29 2.28 -0.93 -7.97
N THR A 30 1.71 -1.06 -9.16
CA THR A 30 0.26 -1.24 -9.34
C THR A 30 -0.22 -2.47 -8.56
N GLN A 31 0.58 -3.53 -8.49
CA GLN A 31 0.29 -4.73 -7.70
C GLN A 31 0.14 -4.49 -6.18
N ASN A 32 0.48 -3.31 -5.66
CA ASN A 32 0.30 -2.94 -4.25
C ASN A 32 -0.73 -1.81 -4.05
N ILE A 33 -1.25 -1.20 -5.13
CA ILE A 33 -2.11 -0.02 -5.07
C ILE A 33 -3.48 -0.34 -5.68
N MET A 34 -4.54 0.12 -5.03
CA MET A 34 -5.91 0.01 -5.54
C MET A 34 -6.68 1.29 -5.28
N TRP A 35 -7.68 1.53 -6.13
CA TRP A 35 -8.56 2.68 -6.03
C TRP A 35 -9.77 2.33 -5.17
N LEU A 36 -10.14 3.26 -4.29
CA LEU A 36 -11.25 3.11 -3.37
C LEU A 36 -12.12 4.37 -3.39
N SER A 37 -13.42 4.20 -3.15
CA SER A 37 -14.28 5.33 -2.79
C SER A 37 -13.80 5.93 -1.46
N PRO A 38 -14.13 7.20 -1.16
CA PRO A 38 -13.78 7.82 0.12
C PRO A 38 -14.18 6.97 1.34
N ASP A 39 -15.39 6.42 1.35
CA ASP A 39 -15.90 5.63 2.48
C ASP A 39 -15.12 4.33 2.67
N LEU A 40 -14.93 3.57 1.58
CA LEU A 40 -14.14 2.32 1.62
C LEU A 40 -12.69 2.59 2.00
N ARG A 41 -12.14 3.74 1.59
CA ARG A 41 -10.79 4.15 1.97
C ARG A 41 -10.70 4.45 3.46
N CYS A 42 -11.66 5.17 4.03
CA CYS A 42 -11.72 5.41 5.47
C CYS A 42 -11.70 4.09 6.25
N TRP A 43 -12.56 3.14 5.89
CA TRP A 43 -12.56 1.82 6.55
C TRP A 43 -11.27 1.02 6.27
N PHE A 44 -10.68 1.18 5.09
CA PHE A 44 -9.44 0.48 4.74
C PHE A 44 -8.25 0.97 5.57
N ASP A 45 -8.14 2.29 5.76
CA ASP A 45 -7.09 2.96 6.51
C ASP A 45 -7.27 2.75 8.02
N SER A 46 -8.51 2.68 8.50
CA SER A 46 -8.86 2.22 9.86
C SER A 46 -8.56 0.74 10.10
N GLY A 47 -8.32 -0.04 9.05
CA GLY A 47 -8.01 -1.46 9.17
C GLY A 47 -9.22 -2.36 9.37
N ASP A 48 -10.42 -1.86 9.06
CA ASP A 48 -11.69 -2.53 9.37
C ASP A 48 -12.03 -3.61 8.35
N TRP A 49 -11.41 -3.59 7.17
CA TRP A 49 -11.61 -4.61 6.14
C TRP A 49 -10.35 -4.86 5.31
N ALA A 50 -10.29 -6.00 4.61
CA ALA A 50 -9.23 -6.33 3.66
C ALA A 50 -9.74 -7.13 2.45
N LEU A 51 -8.90 -7.21 1.41
CA LEU A 51 -9.07 -8.16 0.31
C LEU A 51 -8.35 -9.47 0.65
N LEU A 52 -9.12 -10.53 0.85
CA LEU A 52 -8.62 -11.85 1.18
C LEU A 52 -8.28 -12.64 -0.10
N PRO A 53 -7.03 -13.12 -0.26
CA PRO A 53 -6.65 -13.86 -1.47
C PRO A 53 -7.39 -15.19 -1.66
N PRO A 54 -7.40 -15.71 -2.90
CA PRO A 54 -7.88 -17.07 -3.17
C PRO A 54 -7.13 -18.12 -2.35
N LYS A 55 -7.84 -19.17 -1.91
CA LYS A 55 -7.23 -20.27 -1.13
C LYS A 55 -6.04 -20.92 -1.84
N SER A 56 -6.15 -21.16 -3.14
CA SER A 56 -5.10 -21.79 -3.95
C SER A 56 -3.80 -20.98 -3.96
N ASP A 57 -3.87 -19.65 -4.06
CA ASP A 57 -2.70 -18.77 -3.98
C ASP A 57 -2.09 -18.83 -2.57
N LEU A 58 -2.92 -18.83 -1.52
CA LEU A 58 -2.42 -18.94 -0.15
C LEU A 58 -1.71 -20.27 0.11
N GLU A 59 -2.24 -21.39 -0.38
CA GLU A 59 -1.61 -22.71 -0.24
C GLU A 59 -0.27 -22.77 -0.99
N LEU A 60 -0.23 -22.29 -2.24
CA LEU A 60 0.99 -22.21 -3.03
C LEU A 60 2.07 -21.35 -2.32
N ILE A 61 1.68 -20.19 -1.80
CA ILE A 61 2.59 -19.29 -1.11
C ILE A 61 3.07 -19.89 0.21
N ARG A 62 2.18 -20.53 0.97
CA ARG A 62 2.52 -21.23 2.21
C ARG A 62 3.59 -22.27 1.94
N ASP A 63 3.33 -23.17 0.99
CA ASP A 63 4.24 -24.28 0.68
C ASP A 63 5.58 -23.76 0.16
N THR A 64 5.56 -22.72 -0.67
CA THR A 64 6.79 -22.04 -1.11
C THR A 64 7.55 -21.43 0.08
N SER A 65 6.86 -20.75 1.00
CA SER A 65 7.48 -20.08 2.15
C SER A 65 8.11 -21.07 3.12
N PHE A 66 7.48 -22.22 3.34
CA PHE A 66 8.05 -23.31 4.16
C PHE A 66 9.26 -23.97 3.50
N ASN A 67 9.20 -24.21 2.19
CA ASN A 67 10.27 -24.91 1.48
C ASN A 67 11.51 -24.03 1.22
N GLN A 68 11.36 -22.69 1.31
CA GLN A 68 12.39 -21.72 0.93
C GLN A 68 12.88 -20.85 2.09
N LEU A 69 13.23 -21.50 3.21
CA LEU A 69 13.77 -20.82 4.40
C LEU A 69 15.18 -20.26 4.20
N THR A 70 15.97 -20.84 3.27
CA THR A 70 17.35 -20.40 2.98
C THR A 70 17.42 -19.59 1.70
N TRP A 71 18.32 -18.59 1.65
CA TRP A 71 18.49 -17.70 0.48
C TRP A 71 18.73 -18.46 -0.84
N ALA A 72 19.52 -19.54 -0.82
CA ALA A 72 19.85 -20.31 -2.03
C ALA A 72 18.61 -20.92 -2.73
N ASN A 73 17.55 -21.18 -1.95
CA ASN A 73 16.33 -21.80 -2.45
C ASN A 73 15.23 -20.77 -2.73
N LYS A 74 15.48 -19.47 -2.56
CA LYS A 74 14.44 -18.45 -2.68
C LYS A 74 14.08 -18.15 -4.12
N THR A 75 12.80 -18.33 -4.42
CA THR A 75 12.15 -17.89 -5.64
C THR A 75 11.56 -16.51 -5.43
N LYS A 76 11.74 -15.63 -6.41
CA LYS A 76 11.10 -14.31 -6.41
C LYS A 76 9.58 -14.46 -6.35
N PHE A 77 8.91 -13.67 -5.51
CA PHE A 77 7.45 -13.73 -5.37
C PHE A 77 6.69 -13.57 -6.69
N THR A 78 7.22 -12.79 -7.65
CA THR A 78 6.62 -12.61 -8.98
C THR A 78 6.67 -13.85 -9.86
N ALA A 79 7.57 -14.80 -9.58
CA ALA A 79 7.60 -16.09 -10.25
C ALA A 79 6.63 -17.09 -9.60
N VAL A 80 6.38 -16.97 -8.29
CA VAL A 80 5.39 -17.78 -7.55
C VAL A 80 3.98 -17.33 -7.90
N CYS A 81 3.67 -16.06 -7.69
CA CYS A 81 2.42 -15.43 -8.07
C CYS A 81 2.70 -14.43 -9.18
N ARG A 82 2.57 -14.91 -10.42
CA ARG A 82 2.65 -14.06 -11.61
C ARG A 82 1.58 -12.98 -11.56
N ARG A 83 1.87 -11.85 -12.21
CA ARG A 83 0.92 -10.76 -12.38
C ARG A 83 -0.30 -11.29 -13.14
N SER A 84 -1.45 -11.20 -12.51
CA SER A 84 -2.73 -11.60 -13.08
C SER A 84 -3.86 -11.03 -12.23
N PHE A 85 -5.05 -10.91 -12.83
CA PHE A 85 -6.27 -10.62 -12.07
C PHE A 85 -6.69 -11.84 -11.27
N ARG A 86 -7.11 -11.61 -10.03
CA ARG A 86 -7.61 -12.63 -9.09
C ARG A 86 -8.87 -12.14 -8.43
N ASN A 87 -9.69 -13.09 -7.99
CA ASN A 87 -10.92 -12.81 -7.28
C ASN A 87 -10.65 -12.85 -5.77
N TYR A 88 -10.72 -11.70 -5.13
CA TYR A 88 -10.52 -11.55 -3.69
C TYR A 88 -11.84 -11.47 -2.98
N ASP A 89 -11.95 -12.12 -1.82
CA ASP A 89 -13.12 -11.92 -0.98
C ASP A 89 -12.97 -10.66 -0.15
N PHE A 90 -14.06 -9.93 -0.02
CA PHE A 90 -14.14 -8.81 0.91
C PHE A 90 -14.36 -9.37 2.31
N VAL A 91 -13.43 -9.09 3.23
CA VAL A 91 -13.55 -9.48 4.64
C VAL A 91 -13.58 -8.23 5.51
N HIS A 92 -14.55 -8.16 6.42
CA HIS A 92 -14.69 -7.09 7.39
C HIS A 92 -14.38 -7.66 8.78
N PHE A 93 -13.49 -7.02 9.54
CA PHE A 93 -12.99 -7.49 10.83
C PHE A 93 -13.76 -6.93 12.04
N ILE A 94 -14.60 -5.93 11.83
CA ILE A 94 -15.47 -5.36 12.88
C ILE A 94 -16.93 -5.48 12.49
N GLU A 95 -17.82 -5.51 13.48
CA GLU A 95 -19.26 -5.38 13.19
C GLU A 95 -19.56 -3.97 12.69
N THR A 96 -20.37 -3.86 11.65
CA THR A 96 -20.86 -2.60 11.10
C THR A 96 -22.31 -2.77 10.68
N THR A 97 -23.07 -1.68 10.67
CA THR A 97 -24.43 -1.61 10.13
C THR A 97 -24.48 -0.87 8.80
N GLN A 98 -23.36 -0.26 8.38
CA GLN A 98 -23.31 0.56 7.18
C GLN A 98 -23.28 -0.32 5.93
N PRO A 99 -24.23 -0.15 4.99
CA PRO A 99 -24.24 -0.90 3.74
C PRO A 99 -23.13 -0.45 2.79
N ILE A 100 -22.70 -1.35 1.91
CA ILE A 100 -21.93 -1.00 0.72
C ILE A 100 -22.90 -0.87 -0.45
N VAL A 101 -22.95 0.30 -1.07
CA VAL A 101 -23.77 0.55 -2.25
C VAL A 101 -22.90 0.43 -3.50
N ARG A 102 -23.27 -0.46 -4.44
CA ARG A 102 -22.56 -0.63 -5.71
C ARG A 102 -23.49 -0.39 -6.88
N PRO A 103 -23.06 0.37 -7.91
CA PRO A 103 -23.82 0.45 -9.14
C PRO A 103 -23.77 -0.91 -9.86
N ASP A 104 -24.90 -1.35 -10.41
CA ASP A 104 -25.00 -2.68 -11.05
C ASP A 104 -24.09 -2.78 -12.29
N THR A 105 -23.93 -1.66 -12.99
CA THR A 105 -22.96 -1.49 -14.08
C THR A 105 -22.35 -0.08 -14.01
N PRO A 106 -21.17 0.18 -14.60
CA PRO A 106 -20.49 1.49 -14.51
C PRO A 106 -21.32 2.70 -14.97
N LYS A 107 -22.39 2.49 -15.74
CA LYS A 107 -23.30 3.52 -16.25
C LYS A 107 -24.74 3.34 -15.75
N SER A 108 -24.95 2.46 -14.78
CA SER A 108 -26.26 2.18 -14.22
C SER A 108 -26.72 3.31 -13.32
N VAL A 109 -28.01 3.62 -13.37
CA VAL A 109 -28.70 4.43 -12.35
C VAL A 109 -29.17 3.54 -11.18
N ASN A 110 -29.22 2.22 -11.40
CA ASN A 110 -29.57 1.25 -10.38
C ASN A 110 -28.36 0.86 -9.55
N TYR A 111 -28.60 0.73 -8.24
CA TYR A 111 -27.61 0.35 -7.25
C TYR A 111 -28.09 -0.85 -6.45
N THR A 112 -27.19 -1.79 -6.21
CA THR A 112 -27.38 -2.88 -5.28
C THR A 112 -26.77 -2.51 -3.93
N MET A 113 -27.56 -2.74 -2.86
CA MET A 113 -27.13 -2.56 -1.49
C MET A 113 -26.64 -3.89 -0.92
N HIS A 114 -25.40 -3.92 -0.45
CA HIS A 114 -24.81 -5.07 0.21
C HIS A 114 -24.75 -4.81 1.72
N LEU A 115 -25.52 -5.57 2.49
CA LEU A 115 -25.58 -5.45 3.94
C LEU A 115 -24.47 -6.27 4.61
N PRO A 116 -23.92 -5.80 5.74
CA PRO A 116 -23.01 -6.57 6.59
C PRO A 116 -23.62 -7.94 6.98
N PRO A 117 -22.82 -9.04 7.07
CA PRO A 117 -21.38 -9.13 6.89
C PRO A 117 -20.94 -9.23 5.40
N PHE A 118 -21.73 -8.68 4.48
CA PHE A 118 -21.43 -8.56 3.06
C PHE A 118 -21.36 -9.90 2.31
N GLN A 119 -22.12 -10.90 2.75
CA GLN A 119 -22.20 -12.20 2.06
C GLN A 119 -22.75 -12.08 0.62
N SER A 120 -23.55 -11.06 0.34
CA SER A 120 -24.06 -10.78 -1.00
C SER A 120 -23.04 -10.07 -1.91
N LEU A 121 -21.92 -9.61 -1.36
CA LEU A 121 -20.90 -8.91 -2.14
C LEU A 121 -20.07 -9.93 -2.90
N SER A 122 -20.17 -9.90 -4.23
CA SER A 122 -19.37 -10.78 -5.07
C SER A 122 -17.86 -10.53 -4.90
N PRO A 123 -17.01 -11.56 -5.10
CA PRO A 123 -15.56 -11.40 -5.05
C PRO A 123 -15.08 -10.23 -5.93
N VAL A 124 -14.14 -9.46 -5.39
CA VAL A 124 -13.54 -8.30 -6.05
C VAL A 124 -12.43 -8.79 -6.96
N SER A 125 -12.62 -8.64 -8.27
CA SER A 125 -11.55 -8.89 -9.25
C SER A 125 -10.50 -7.78 -9.17
N SER A 126 -9.25 -8.14 -8.86
CA SER A 126 -8.17 -7.18 -8.64
C SER A 126 -6.82 -7.75 -9.13
N HIS A 127 -5.93 -6.84 -9.53
CA HIS A 127 -4.56 -7.15 -10.01
C HIS A 127 -3.52 -7.06 -8.89
N ILE A 128 -3.95 -6.83 -7.64
CA ILE A 128 -3.08 -6.83 -6.47
C ILE A 128 -2.33 -8.16 -6.39
N ASN A 129 -1.06 -8.16 -6.01
CA ASN A 129 -0.34 -9.42 -5.82
C ASN A 129 -0.72 -10.01 -4.45
N PRO A 130 -1.03 -11.33 -4.36
CA PRO A 130 -1.36 -11.98 -3.09
C PRO A 130 -0.34 -11.74 -1.97
N TYR A 131 0.95 -11.59 -2.27
CA TYR A 131 1.97 -11.29 -1.26
C TYR A 131 1.70 -9.99 -0.50
N PHE A 132 1.30 -8.92 -1.21
CA PHE A 132 0.94 -7.65 -0.57
C PHE A 132 -0.39 -7.74 0.18
N ALA A 133 -1.35 -8.49 -0.35
CA ALA A 133 -2.65 -8.70 0.28
C ALA A 133 -2.51 -9.50 1.60
N ILE A 134 -1.67 -10.55 1.63
CA ILE A 134 -1.37 -11.35 2.83
C ILE A 134 -0.84 -10.45 3.95
N CYS A 135 0.14 -9.58 3.66
CA CYS A 135 0.65 -8.64 4.67
C CYS A 135 -0.45 -7.70 5.18
N ASN A 136 -1.33 -7.20 4.30
CA ASN A 136 -2.41 -6.30 4.70
C ASN A 136 -3.44 -7.02 5.59
N VAL A 137 -3.86 -8.22 5.20
CA VAL A 137 -4.79 -9.08 5.96
C VAL A 137 -4.20 -9.41 7.33
N ALA A 138 -2.97 -9.93 7.37
CA ALA A 138 -2.33 -10.36 8.62
C ALA A 138 -2.21 -9.22 9.65
N ARG A 139 -1.84 -8.01 9.21
CA ARG A 139 -1.72 -6.84 10.09
C ARG A 139 -3.06 -6.35 10.62
N LYS A 140 -4.10 -6.38 9.78
CA LYS A 140 -5.45 -5.97 10.17
C LYS A 140 -6.08 -7.01 11.11
N ASP A 141 -5.89 -8.29 10.80
CA ASP A 141 -6.28 -9.38 11.70
C ASP A 141 -5.58 -9.26 13.06
N GLU A 142 -4.27 -9.06 13.10
CA GLU A 142 -3.52 -8.90 14.35
C GLU A 142 -3.98 -7.67 15.16
N LYS A 143 -4.36 -6.58 14.48
CA LYS A 143 -4.92 -5.38 15.12
C LYS A 143 -6.22 -5.69 15.89
N HIS A 144 -7.15 -6.42 15.28
CA HIS A 144 -8.47 -6.68 15.85
C HIS A 144 -8.51 -7.94 16.71
N HIS A 145 -7.64 -8.90 16.43
CA HIS A 145 -7.58 -10.21 17.08
C HIS A 145 -6.14 -10.55 17.49
N PRO A 146 -5.56 -9.86 18.48
CA PRO A 146 -4.15 -10.05 18.84
C PRO A 146 -3.84 -11.49 19.27
N THR A 147 -4.82 -12.22 19.83
CA THR A 147 -4.66 -13.61 20.26
C THR A 147 -5.23 -14.59 19.22
N LEU A 148 -4.39 -15.48 18.68
CA LEU A 148 -4.80 -16.51 17.71
C LEU A 148 -5.67 -17.64 18.31
N LEU A 149 -5.61 -17.84 19.63
CA LEU A 149 -5.97 -19.11 20.30
C LEU A 149 -7.30 -19.13 21.05
N GLY A 150 -8.20 -18.17 20.83
CA GLY A 150 -9.52 -18.18 21.46
C GLY A 150 -10.66 -18.28 20.45
N PRO A 151 -11.74 -19.03 20.73
CA PRO A 151 -13.07 -18.73 20.22
C PRO A 151 -13.55 -17.42 20.88
N GLY A 152 -12.81 -16.34 20.63
CA GLY A 152 -13.20 -15.01 21.07
C GLY A 152 -14.33 -14.51 20.16
N PRO A 153 -15.18 -13.60 20.65
CA PRO A 153 -16.29 -13.01 19.90
C PRO A 153 -15.85 -12.16 18.67
N GLY A 154 -14.56 -12.14 18.33
CA GLY A 154 -14.00 -11.21 17.35
C GLY A 154 -14.31 -11.53 15.88
N TYR A 155 -14.62 -12.78 15.52
CA TYR A 155 -14.77 -13.19 14.11
C TYR A 155 -16.23 -13.37 13.68
N ALA A 156 -17.19 -12.75 14.36
CA ALA A 156 -18.62 -12.91 14.08
C ALA A 156 -19.00 -12.53 12.63
N THR A 157 -18.21 -11.68 11.99
CA THR A 157 -18.40 -11.20 10.62
C THR A 157 -17.83 -12.11 9.54
N LEU A 158 -17.05 -13.14 9.90
CA LEU A 158 -16.39 -14.02 8.93
C LEU A 158 -17.07 -15.38 8.84
N THR A 159 -17.19 -15.91 7.62
CA THR A 159 -17.53 -17.33 7.44
C THR A 159 -16.36 -18.22 7.91
N ALA A 160 -16.63 -19.49 8.20
CA ALA A 160 -15.58 -20.44 8.60
C ALA A 160 -14.45 -20.51 7.56
N GLU A 161 -14.78 -20.49 6.26
CA GLU A 161 -13.80 -20.51 5.18
C GLU A 161 -12.96 -19.22 5.11
N GLN A 162 -13.59 -18.06 5.30
CA GLN A 162 -12.86 -16.78 5.35
C GLN A 162 -11.91 -16.75 6.55
N LEU A 163 -12.38 -17.20 7.72
CA LEU A 163 -11.57 -17.28 8.93
C LEU A 163 -10.34 -18.18 8.74
N ASP A 164 -10.49 -19.35 8.15
CA ASP A 164 -9.37 -20.26 7.87
C ASP A 164 -8.32 -19.60 6.97
N ARG A 165 -8.76 -18.87 5.94
CA ARG A 165 -7.87 -18.15 5.04
C ARG A 165 -7.22 -16.93 5.68
N VAL A 166 -7.92 -16.19 6.54
CA VAL A 166 -7.35 -15.08 7.33
C VAL A 166 -6.25 -15.61 8.24
N ARG A 167 -6.51 -16.71 8.96
CA ARG A 167 -5.51 -17.38 9.80
C ARG A 167 -4.32 -17.85 8.97
N LEU A 168 -4.57 -18.41 7.79
CA LEU A 168 -3.50 -18.81 6.88
C LEU A 168 -2.64 -17.61 6.43
N CYS A 169 -3.24 -16.45 6.13
CA CYS A 169 -2.48 -15.23 5.85
C CYS A 169 -1.57 -14.84 7.02
N ARG A 170 -2.08 -14.93 8.25
CA ARG A 170 -1.32 -14.62 9.47
C ARG A 170 -0.18 -15.60 9.71
N THR A 171 -0.40 -16.90 9.49
CA THR A 171 0.65 -17.92 9.55
C THR A 171 1.74 -17.67 8.51
N ILE A 172 1.38 -17.39 7.26
CA ILE A 172 2.36 -17.08 6.19
C ILE A 172 3.17 -15.84 6.56
N TYR A 173 2.51 -14.78 7.01
CA TYR A 173 3.18 -13.55 7.43
C TYR A 173 4.16 -13.79 8.59
N ALA A 174 3.76 -14.59 9.59
CA ALA A 174 4.65 -14.96 10.70
C ALA A 174 5.91 -15.70 10.20
N ILE A 175 5.78 -16.66 9.29
CA ILE A 175 6.91 -17.39 8.68
C ILE A 175 7.88 -16.43 7.97
N TRP A 176 7.36 -15.39 7.31
CA TRP A 176 8.21 -14.37 6.71
C TRP A 176 8.95 -13.56 7.77
N MET A 177 8.25 -13.15 8.83
CA MET A 177 8.82 -12.33 9.90
C MET A 177 9.85 -13.08 10.77
N GLU A 178 9.73 -14.40 10.91
CA GLU A 178 10.73 -15.25 11.59
C GLU A 178 12.10 -15.23 10.91
N GLN A 179 12.17 -14.81 9.64
CA GLN A 179 13.42 -14.72 8.88
C GLN A 179 14.19 -13.42 9.12
N ALA A 180 13.77 -12.58 10.06
CA ALA A 180 14.39 -11.29 10.36
C ALA A 180 15.90 -11.40 10.70
N THR A 181 16.31 -12.47 11.40
CA THR A 181 17.72 -12.70 11.74
C THR A 181 18.56 -13.00 10.50
N ALA A 182 18.05 -13.85 9.60
CA ALA A 182 18.69 -14.17 8.33
C ALA A 182 18.75 -12.94 7.40
N ALA A 183 17.68 -12.15 7.36
CA ALA A 183 17.64 -10.87 6.63
C ALA A 183 18.70 -9.89 7.16
N ALA A 184 18.82 -9.74 8.48
CA ALA A 184 19.82 -8.88 9.10
C ALA A 184 21.26 -9.35 8.80
N ALA A 185 21.51 -10.66 8.77
CA ALA A 185 22.80 -11.21 8.37
C ALA A 185 23.13 -10.89 6.90
N ALA A 186 22.15 -11.01 6.00
CA ALA A 186 22.31 -10.65 4.58
C ALA A 186 22.61 -9.15 4.39
N VAL A 187 22.00 -8.27 5.18
CA VAL A 187 22.30 -6.83 5.15
C VAL A 187 23.75 -6.55 5.57
N LYS A 188 24.24 -7.23 6.62
CA LYS A 188 25.62 -7.06 7.11
C LYS A 188 26.68 -7.54 6.11
N SER A 189 26.44 -8.62 5.37
CA SER A 189 27.40 -9.09 4.36
C SER A 189 27.50 -8.15 3.16
N LEU A 190 26.39 -7.50 2.77
CA LEU A 190 26.37 -6.49 1.72
C LEU A 190 27.13 -5.21 2.10
N SER A 191 27.08 -4.77 3.36
CA SER A 191 27.82 -3.58 3.81
C SER A 191 29.32 -3.84 3.93
N ALA A 192 29.72 -5.05 4.35
CA ALA A 192 31.13 -5.45 4.43
C ALA A 192 31.81 -5.47 3.05
N SER A 193 31.16 -6.06 2.04
CA SER A 193 31.69 -6.13 0.66
C SER A 193 31.87 -4.75 0.01
N LYS A 194 30.94 -3.81 0.25
CA LYS A 194 31.04 -2.43 -0.26
C LYS A 194 32.22 -1.66 0.37
N SER A 195 32.58 -1.99 1.60
CA SER A 195 33.70 -1.35 2.32
C SER A 195 35.07 -1.87 1.83
N GLN A 196 35.16 -3.13 1.38
CA GLN A 196 36.39 -3.69 0.81
C GLN A 196 36.71 -3.15 -0.60
N SER A 197 35.69 -2.90 -1.42
CA SER A 197 35.86 -2.34 -2.77
C SER A 197 36.53 -0.96 -2.77
N ASN A 198 36.45 -0.20 -1.69
CA ASN A 198 37.01 1.16 -1.61
C ASN A 198 38.45 1.21 -1.08
N ARG A 199 39.09 0.06 -0.77
CA ARG A 199 40.46 0.00 -0.24
C ARG A 199 41.50 -0.58 -1.20
N ALA A 200 41.12 -1.10 -2.37
CA ALA A 200 42.06 -1.60 -3.38
C ALA A 200 42.19 -0.60 -4.53
N GLY A 201 42.97 0.46 -4.33
CA GLY A 201 43.21 1.45 -5.39
C GLY A 201 44.03 2.66 -4.97
N ALA A 202 45.06 2.48 -4.16
CA ALA A 202 45.94 3.59 -3.76
C ALA A 202 47.42 3.21 -3.77
N HIS A 203 47.90 2.57 -4.84
CA HIS A 203 49.32 2.61 -5.25
C HIS A 203 49.34 2.63 -6.79
N SER A 204 49.48 3.82 -7.39
CA SER A 204 50.74 4.47 -7.76
C SER A 204 51.22 4.03 -9.14
N SER A 205 50.98 4.88 -10.15
CA SER A 205 51.92 5.11 -11.24
C SER A 205 51.71 6.49 -11.85
N THR A 206 52.71 7.31 -11.59
CA THR A 206 53.05 8.59 -12.19
C THR A 206 52.85 8.63 -13.71
N SER A 207 52.13 9.63 -14.20
CA SER A 207 52.45 10.27 -15.48
C SER A 207 51.99 11.72 -15.45
N ARG A 208 52.91 12.59 -15.05
CA ARG A 208 52.85 14.02 -15.35
C ARG A 208 53.00 14.18 -16.87
N ARG A 209 51.91 14.44 -17.57
CA ARG A 209 51.94 15.23 -18.81
C ARG A 209 51.09 16.47 -18.62
N SER A 210 51.80 17.55 -18.38
CA SER A 210 51.38 18.92 -18.64
C SER A 210 50.76 19.04 -20.03
N ASN A 211 49.50 19.46 -20.11
CA ASN A 211 48.90 19.93 -21.35
C ASN A 211 48.37 21.35 -21.12
N PRO A 212 49.03 22.39 -21.64
CA PRO A 212 48.59 23.77 -21.54
C PRO A 212 47.95 24.18 -22.87
N GLU A 213 46.67 23.93 -23.09
CA GLU A 213 45.91 24.64 -24.13
C GLU A 213 44.44 24.21 -24.15
N ARG A 214 43.57 25.10 -23.65
CA ARG A 214 42.32 25.53 -24.30
C ARG A 214 41.51 26.38 -23.31
N GLN A 215 42.00 27.60 -23.12
CA GLN A 215 41.10 28.71 -22.86
C GLN A 215 40.31 28.97 -24.15
N ALA A 216 39.07 28.50 -24.18
CA ALA A 216 38.11 28.90 -25.21
C ALA A 216 36.91 29.55 -24.54
N LYS A 217 37.00 30.89 -24.50
CA LYS A 217 35.93 31.89 -24.46
C LYS A 217 34.52 31.34 -24.82
N ARG A 218 33.59 31.45 -23.89
CA ARG A 218 32.17 31.76 -24.14
C ARG A 218 31.75 32.79 -23.10
N LYS A 219 32.04 34.07 -23.34
CA LYS A 219 31.15 35.09 -23.94
C LYS A 219 29.79 35.15 -23.22
N ARG A 220 29.75 36.00 -22.20
CA ARG A 220 28.54 36.61 -21.64
C ARG A 220 27.83 37.39 -22.75
N TYR A 221 26.52 37.27 -22.83
CA TYR A 221 25.63 38.30 -23.39
C TYR A 221 24.84 38.86 -22.23
N ASP A 222 25.12 40.11 -21.91
CA ASP A 222 24.24 41.02 -21.16
C ASP A 222 23.45 41.86 -22.19
N ASP A 223 22.36 42.44 -21.69
CA ASP A 223 21.49 43.49 -22.25
C ASP A 223 20.43 43.10 -23.29
N GLN A 224 19.13 43.15 -22.92
CA GLN A 224 18.40 44.43 -22.79
C GLN A 224 17.05 44.28 -22.07
N ASP A 225 16.83 45.16 -21.09
CA ASP A 225 15.69 46.07 -20.89
C ASP A 225 14.26 45.64 -21.26
N ASN A 226 13.36 45.57 -20.26
CA ASN A 226 12.32 46.60 -20.05
C ASN A 226 11.45 46.36 -18.79
N PRO A 227 10.72 47.39 -18.30
CA PRO A 227 10.44 47.61 -16.88
C PRO A 227 9.05 47.14 -16.44
N GLY A 228 8.86 47.15 -15.11
CA GLY A 228 7.61 46.80 -14.39
C GLY A 228 6.42 47.74 -14.64
N PRO A 229 5.35 47.60 -13.82
CA PRO A 229 5.41 48.17 -12.49
C PRO A 229 4.85 47.31 -11.34
N THR A 230 5.37 47.66 -10.17
CA THR A 230 4.91 47.51 -8.78
C THR A 230 3.40 47.52 -8.55
N ASP A 231 2.89 46.76 -7.57
CA ASP A 231 2.58 47.32 -6.23
C ASP A 231 2.15 46.29 -5.16
N THR A 232 2.49 46.62 -3.90
CA THR A 232 1.89 46.23 -2.58
C THR A 232 1.47 44.77 -2.30
N GLY A 233 1.73 44.13 -1.16
CA GLY A 233 2.20 44.60 0.14
C GLY A 233 1.74 43.63 1.25
N ARG A 234 2.46 43.67 2.38
CA ARG A 234 2.09 43.22 3.74
C ARG A 234 2.02 41.71 4.07
N SER A 235 3.10 41.27 4.70
CA SER A 235 3.05 40.38 5.88
C SER A 235 2.54 41.13 7.12
N PRO A 236 1.99 40.42 8.12
CA PRO A 236 2.38 40.73 9.50
C PRO A 236 2.77 39.50 10.33
N LYS A 237 3.83 39.72 11.13
CA LYS A 237 4.16 38.98 12.35
C LYS A 237 3.33 39.51 13.53
N ARG A 238 2.81 38.63 14.38
CA ARG A 238 2.53 38.76 15.83
C ARG A 238 2.64 37.33 16.39
N ARG A 239 3.46 36.91 17.36
CA ARG A 239 3.96 37.40 18.65
C ARG A 239 2.88 37.57 19.73
N GLY A 240 3.02 36.77 20.78
CA GLY A 240 2.27 36.80 22.07
C GLY A 240 1.38 35.56 22.21
N GLY A 241 1.45 34.70 23.24
CA GLY A 241 2.09 34.82 24.55
C GLY A 241 1.07 34.47 25.65
N ALA A 242 1.32 33.33 26.30
CA ALA A 242 1.16 33.05 27.74
C ALA A 242 -0.22 33.06 28.45
N THR A 243 -0.45 31.93 29.15
CA THR A 243 -0.86 31.75 30.57
C THR A 243 -2.28 32.03 31.07
N GLY A 244 -2.77 31.08 31.89
CA GLY A 244 -3.84 31.22 32.89
C GLY A 244 -4.95 30.18 32.68
N SER A 245 -4.97 29.02 33.34
CA SER A 245 -5.24 28.72 34.77
C SER A 245 -6.74 28.72 35.14
N SER A 246 -7.08 27.75 36.00
CA SER A 246 -8.30 27.54 36.80
C SER A 246 -9.40 26.72 36.12
N LEU A 247 -9.64 25.46 36.51
CA LEU A 247 -10.26 24.94 37.75
C LEU A 247 -11.71 25.39 37.96
N ASP A 248 -12.51 24.35 38.27
CA ASP A 248 -13.87 24.32 38.82
C ASP A 248 -15.00 24.54 37.82
N ASP A 249 -16.15 23.88 37.88
CA ASP A 249 -16.73 22.77 38.65
C ASP A 249 -18.14 22.59 38.01
N LEU A 250 -18.90 21.60 38.45
CA LEU A 250 -20.35 21.41 38.23
C LEU A 250 -20.78 20.51 37.07
N SER A 251 -20.73 19.22 37.39
CA SER A 251 -21.87 18.29 37.30
C SER A 251 -23.25 18.95 37.07
N ARG A 252 -23.88 18.63 35.93
CA ARG A 252 -25.35 18.61 35.81
C ARG A 252 -25.79 17.75 34.62
N THR A 253 -26.34 16.59 34.93
CA THR A 253 -27.38 15.96 34.10
C THR A 253 -28.62 16.84 34.12
N PRO A 254 -29.41 16.84 33.04
CA PRO A 254 -30.71 16.17 33.16
C PRO A 254 -31.18 15.46 31.88
N GLU A 255 -31.93 14.39 32.13
CA GLU A 255 -33.17 13.97 31.48
C GLU A 255 -33.25 13.83 29.95
N GLU A 256 -33.50 12.58 29.58
CA GLU A 256 -34.44 12.12 28.55
C GLU A 256 -35.28 13.20 27.88
N PHE A 257 -35.03 13.40 26.60
CA PHE A 257 -36.07 13.74 25.64
C PHE A 257 -36.12 12.66 24.58
N ALA A 258 -37.19 11.87 24.64
CA ALA A 258 -37.70 11.13 23.51
C ALA A 258 -38.03 12.13 22.39
N ASN A 259 -37.39 11.96 21.24
CA ASN A 259 -37.85 12.50 19.97
C ASN A 259 -37.66 11.41 18.91
N GLU A 260 -38.70 10.58 18.78
CA GLU A 260 -39.05 9.99 17.50
C GLU A 260 -39.45 11.14 16.58
N HIS A 261 -38.71 11.35 15.48
CA HIS A 261 -39.17 11.85 14.18
C HIS A 261 -37.96 12.25 13.32
N GLY A 262 -37.89 11.70 12.10
CA GLY A 262 -37.15 12.32 11.00
C GLY A 262 -35.76 11.75 10.70
N LEU A 263 -35.67 10.48 10.30
CA LEU A 263 -34.59 10.04 9.41
C LEU A 263 -34.89 10.57 7.99
N ASP A 264 -34.80 11.89 7.82
CA ASP A 264 -34.64 12.48 6.50
C ASP A 264 -33.20 12.21 6.07
N LEU A 265 -33.08 11.15 5.28
CA LEU A 265 -31.91 10.83 4.49
C LEU A 265 -31.56 12.07 3.63
N PHE A 266 -30.46 12.74 3.97
CA PHE A 266 -29.75 13.67 3.10
C PHE A 266 -29.18 12.88 1.90
N VAL A 267 -30.06 12.45 1.00
CA VAL A 267 -29.75 12.13 -0.39
C VAL A 267 -30.04 13.42 -1.13
N ASN A 268 -29.04 14.28 -1.35
CA ASN A 268 -28.94 15.26 -2.45
C ASN A 268 -27.87 16.32 -2.19
N ASP A 269 -26.61 15.91 -2.00
CA ASP A 269 -25.48 16.85 -2.08
C ASP A 269 -24.27 16.24 -2.83
N PHE A 270 -24.55 15.33 -3.77
CA PHE A 270 -23.56 14.95 -4.78
C PHE A 270 -23.52 16.04 -5.85
N ASN A 271 -22.73 17.09 -5.56
CA ASN A 271 -22.29 18.04 -6.56
C ASN A 271 -21.78 17.30 -7.81
N SER A 272 -22.17 17.83 -8.97
CA SER A 272 -21.73 17.40 -10.30
C SER A 272 -20.21 17.21 -10.33
N ILE A 273 -19.76 15.95 -10.24
CA ILE A 273 -18.36 15.59 -10.43
C ILE A 273 -18.08 15.74 -11.93
N GLU A 274 -17.41 16.85 -12.29
CA GLU A 274 -16.77 17.04 -13.59
C GLU A 274 -15.82 15.86 -13.85
N GLU A 275 -16.03 15.20 -14.98
CA GLU A 275 -15.51 13.89 -15.38
C GLU A 275 -15.81 12.74 -14.39
N PRO A 276 -16.57 11.69 -14.81
CA PRO A 276 -16.78 10.55 -13.93
C PRO A 276 -15.41 9.98 -13.57
N TYR A 277 -15.11 9.96 -12.27
CA TYR A 277 -13.90 9.37 -11.66
C TYR A 277 -13.49 8.02 -12.31
N TRP A 278 -14.50 7.28 -12.79
CA TRP A 278 -14.36 6.06 -13.60
C TRP A 278 -13.52 6.18 -14.86
N SER A 279 -13.53 7.30 -15.59
CA SER A 279 -12.74 7.50 -16.82
C SER A 279 -11.24 7.40 -16.53
N LYS A 280 -10.77 7.99 -15.42
CA LYS A 280 -9.37 7.93 -14.99
C LYS A 280 -8.96 6.52 -14.55
N VAL A 281 -9.89 5.78 -13.95
CA VAL A 281 -9.68 4.37 -13.57
C VAL A 281 -9.60 3.47 -14.80
N GLN A 282 -10.43 3.73 -15.82
CA GLN A 282 -10.52 2.90 -17.03
C GLN A 282 -9.26 2.99 -17.90
N ASP A 283 -8.71 4.19 -18.10
CA ASP A 283 -7.44 4.39 -18.83
C ASP A 283 -6.27 3.68 -18.14
N TRP A 284 -6.30 3.63 -16.81
CA TRP A 284 -5.29 2.91 -16.05
C TRP A 284 -5.43 1.39 -16.18
N VAL A 285 -6.66 0.86 -16.07
CA VAL A 285 -6.93 -0.59 -16.24
C VAL A 285 -6.54 -1.06 -17.64
N THR A 286 -6.83 -0.27 -18.68
CA THR A 286 -6.43 -0.58 -20.06
C THR A 286 -4.90 -0.56 -20.25
N ASN A 287 -4.20 0.39 -19.63
CA ASN A 287 -2.73 0.41 -19.63
C ASN A 287 -2.11 -0.82 -18.94
N LEU A 288 -2.77 -1.41 -17.94
CA LEU A 288 -2.29 -2.66 -17.32
C LEU A 288 -2.28 -3.83 -18.31
N ALA A 289 -3.28 -3.92 -19.19
CA ALA A 289 -3.41 -5.02 -20.16
C ALA A 289 -2.38 -4.94 -21.30
N TYR A 290 -1.96 -3.72 -21.69
CA TYR A 290 -0.98 -3.54 -22.77
C TYR A 290 0.44 -3.93 -22.38
N THR A 291 0.83 -3.77 -21.11
CA THR A 291 2.20 -4.10 -20.64
C THR A 291 2.55 -5.60 -20.66
N ASP A 292 1.57 -6.49 -20.83
CA ASP A 292 1.80 -7.95 -20.94
C ASP A 292 2.08 -8.41 -22.39
N SER A 293 1.93 -7.54 -23.39
CA SER A 293 1.94 -7.96 -24.81
C SER A 293 3.22 -7.69 -25.59
N SER A 294 4.23 -7.02 -25.02
CA SER A 294 5.41 -6.56 -25.79
C SER A 294 6.75 -7.02 -25.21
N HIS A 295 7.00 -8.33 -25.07
CA HIS A 295 8.37 -8.82 -24.97
C HIS A 295 8.50 -10.34 -25.20
N ASP A 296 7.97 -10.88 -26.30
CA ASP A 296 8.43 -12.19 -26.76
C ASP A 296 8.18 -12.38 -28.27
N SER A 297 9.07 -11.81 -29.09
CA SER A 297 9.18 -12.13 -30.52
C SER A 297 10.45 -11.48 -31.09
N ARG A 298 11.60 -12.06 -30.78
CA ARG A 298 12.90 -11.86 -31.45
C ARG A 298 13.84 -12.94 -30.89
N VAL A 299 14.52 -13.82 -31.62
CA VAL A 299 14.70 -14.13 -33.05
C VAL A 299 15.28 -15.54 -33.03
N GLU A 300 14.71 -16.50 -33.75
CA GLU A 300 15.48 -17.62 -34.31
C GLU A 300 14.97 -17.83 -35.73
N ASP A 301 15.75 -17.35 -36.69
CA ASP A 301 15.74 -17.78 -38.09
C ASP A 301 17.09 -17.37 -38.70
N GLY A 302 17.85 -18.36 -39.18
CA GLY A 302 19.05 -18.18 -40.03
C GLY A 302 20.35 -18.66 -39.42
#